data_AF-A0AAE3N1S5-F1
#
_entry.id   AF-A0AAE3N1S5-F1
#
_cell.length_a   1.000
_cell.length_b   1.000
_cell.length_c   1.000
_cell.angle_alpha   90.00
_cell.angle_beta   90.00
_cell.angle_gamma   90.00
#
_symmetry.space_group_name_H-M   'P 1'
#
loop_
_entity.id
_entity.type
_entity.pdbx_description
1 polymer ?
#
loop_
_entity_poly.entity_id
_entity_poly.type
_entity_poly.pdbx_seq_one_letter_code
_entity_poly.pdbx_strand_id
1 'polypeptide(L)'
;MWRRQDWTFSSIVALAFGLSTAWFWWWLIMYEGVWAYMIFAWIPAVPALVFGFHAVKNHGSGVGAIAMLLALSPLATSMIV
;
A
#
# COMPACT_ATOMS: atom_id res chain seq x y z
N MET A 1 -1.37 -9.44 -27.63
CA MET A 1 -1.11 -10.28 -26.44
C MET A 1 -0.66 -9.38 -25.31
N TRP A 2 -1.53 -9.11 -24.34
CA TRP A 2 -1.16 -8.37 -23.12
C TRP A 2 -0.44 -9.35 -22.21
N ARG A 3 0.89 -9.39 -22.26
CA ARG A 3 1.67 -10.18 -21.31
C ARG A 3 1.50 -9.52 -19.95
N ARG A 4 0.53 -10.00 -19.15
CA ARG A 4 0.34 -9.58 -17.76
C ARG A 4 1.62 -9.94 -17.03
N GLN A 5 2.42 -8.94 -16.74
CA GLN A 5 3.67 -9.11 -16.03
C GLN A 5 3.39 -8.69 -14.60
N ASP A 6 2.85 -9.64 -13.83
CA ASP A 6 2.44 -9.38 -12.46
C ASP A 6 3.63 -9.02 -11.57
N TRP A 7 4.81 -9.57 -11.87
CA TRP A 7 6.07 -9.31 -11.17
C TRP A 7 6.97 -8.39 -12.00
N THR A 8 6.78 -7.09 -11.80
CA THR A 8 7.68 -6.01 -12.25
C THR A 8 8.38 -5.36 -11.06
N PHE A 9 9.51 -4.70 -11.30
CA PHE A 9 10.24 -3.98 -10.25
C PHE A 9 9.35 -2.98 -9.51
N SER A 10 8.51 -2.23 -10.25
CA SER A 10 7.53 -1.30 -9.68
C SER A 10 6.50 -1.98 -8.79
N SER A 11 5.97 -3.16 -9.17
CA SER A 11 5.05 -3.91 -8.31
C SER A 11 5.72 -4.47 -7.05
N ILE A 12 7.00 -4.85 -7.09
CA ILE A 12 7.74 -5.31 -5.91
C ILE A 12 7.95 -4.15 -4.94
N VAL A 13 8.39 -3.00 -5.45
CA VAL A 13 8.56 -1.77 -4.67
C VAL A 13 7.21 -1.34 -4.06
N ALA A 14 6.15 -1.33 -4.87
CA ALA A 14 4.81 -1.02 -4.39
C ALA A 14 4.38 -1.94 -3.25
N LEU A 15 4.59 -3.25 -3.42
CA LEU A 15 4.19 -4.25 -2.42
C LEU A 15 5.00 -4.10 -1.12
N ALA A 16 6.30 -3.86 -1.19
CA ALA A 16 7.12 -3.62 0.00
C ALA A 16 6.62 -2.40 0.79
N PHE A 17 6.31 -1.30 0.11
CA PHE A 17 5.80 -0.09 0.75
C PHE A 17 4.35 -0.25 1.25
N GLY A 18 3.49 -0.93 0.49
CA GLY A 18 2.10 -1.20 0.90
C GLY A 18 2.04 -2.09 2.14
N LEU A 19 2.88 -3.12 2.19
CA LEU A 19 2.99 -4.04 3.32
C LEU A 19 3.61 -3.34 4.55
N SER A 20 4.60 -2.47 4.34
CA SER A 20 5.14 -1.61 5.41
C SER A 20 4.08 -0.66 5.96
N THR A 21 3.22 -0.10 5.11
CA THR A 21 2.09 0.75 5.51
C THR A 21 1.09 -0.01 6.37
N ALA A 22 0.66 -1.19 5.92
CA ALA A 22 -0.28 -2.03 6.64
C ALA A 22 0.29 -2.52 7.98
N TRP A 23 1.58 -2.90 8.01
CA TRP A 23 2.27 -3.29 9.23
C TRP A 23 2.38 -2.14 10.24
N PHE A 24 2.82 -0.96 9.78
CA PHE A 24 2.94 0.22 10.61
C PHE A 24 1.59 0.64 11.20
N TRP A 25 0.54 0.55 10.40
CA TRP A 25 -0.82 0.81 10.84
C TRP A 25 -1.31 -0.18 11.91
N TRP A 26 -1.11 -1.48 11.67
CA TRP A 26 -1.43 -2.52 12.64
C TRP A 26 -0.67 -2.31 13.96
N TRP A 27 0.61 -1.96 13.88
CA TRP A 27 1.44 -1.69 15.05
C TRP A 27 0.93 -0.47 15.84
N LEU A 28 0.58 0.63 15.16
CA LEU A 28 0.02 1.83 15.81
C LEU A 28 -1.28 1.52 16.57
N ILE A 29 -2.18 0.72 15.98
CA ILE A 29 -3.45 0.34 16.62
C ILE A 29 -3.20 -0.53 17.86
N MET A 30 -2.29 -1.51 17.77
CA MET A 30 -2.08 -2.49 18.84
C MET A 30 -1.26 -1.95 20.02
N TYR A 31 -0.28 -1.07 19.77
CA TYR A 31 0.72 -0.71 20.78
C TYR A 31 0.60 0.73 21.29
N GLU A 32 0.18 1.66 20.44
CA GLU A 32 0.22 3.08 20.78
C GLU A 32 -1.19 3.65 21.02
N GLY A 33 -2.22 3.18 20.31
CA GLY A 33 -3.56 3.79 20.38
C GLY A 33 -3.53 5.29 19.98
N VAL A 34 -2.44 5.75 19.37
CA VAL A 34 -2.19 7.16 19.09
C VAL A 34 -2.66 7.49 17.68
N TRP A 35 -3.85 8.08 17.61
CA TRP A 35 -4.42 8.65 16.40
C TRP A 35 -3.54 9.73 15.77
N ALA A 36 -2.76 10.48 16.57
CA ALA A 36 -1.91 11.56 16.07
C ALA A 36 -0.78 11.08 15.14
N TYR A 37 -0.30 9.84 15.30
CA TYR A 37 0.77 9.29 14.47
C TYR A 37 0.27 8.62 13.19
N MET A 38 -1.05 8.58 12.96
CA MET A 38 -1.64 8.07 11.71
C MET A 38 -1.13 8.81 10.47
N ILE A 39 -0.77 10.09 10.62
CA ILE A 39 -0.21 10.88 9.52
C ILE A 39 1.10 10.26 8.97
N PHE A 40 1.88 9.58 9.81
CA PHE A 40 3.14 8.95 9.41
C PHE A 40 2.93 7.68 8.57
N ALA A 41 1.74 7.06 8.63
CA ALA A 41 1.40 5.93 7.75
C ALA A 41 1.37 6.35 6.27
N TRP A 42 1.19 7.64 5.98
CA TRP A 42 1.25 8.15 4.60
C TRP A 42 2.64 8.13 3.98
N ILE A 43 3.69 8.13 4.80
CA ILE A 43 5.09 8.12 4.31
C ILE A 43 5.37 6.88 3.47
N PRO A 44 5.06 5.65 3.93
CA PRO A 44 5.13 4.46 3.09
C PRO A 44 3.94 4.33 2.13
N ALA A 45 2.76 4.90 2.44
CA ALA A 45 1.58 4.74 1.57
C ALA A 45 1.72 5.46 0.22
N VAL A 46 2.29 6.67 0.20
CA VAL A 46 2.47 7.47 -1.02
C VAL A 46 3.30 6.73 -2.07
N PRO A 47 4.52 6.25 -1.79
CA PRO A 47 5.28 5.47 -2.76
C PRO A 47 4.56 4.17 -3.14
N ALA A 48 3.90 3.48 -2.21
CA ALA A 48 3.10 2.29 -2.54
C ALA A 48 2.02 2.58 -3.58
N LEU A 49 1.30 3.70 -3.44
CA LEU A 49 0.26 4.13 -4.37
C LEU A 49 0.83 4.56 -5.73
N VAL A 50 1.93 5.33 -5.73
CA VAL A 50 2.56 5.81 -6.98
C VAL A 50 3.13 4.64 -7.79
N PHE A 51 3.90 3.76 -7.15
CA PHE A 51 4.48 2.60 -7.83
C PHE A 51 3.43 1.54 -8.17
N GLY A 52 2.43 1.36 -7.30
CA GLY A 52 1.32 0.44 -7.54
C GLY A 52 0.46 0.89 -8.72
N PHE A 53 0.10 2.18 -8.79
CA PHE A 53 -0.65 2.74 -9.91
C PHE A 53 0.13 2.62 -11.21
N HIS A 54 1.44 2.90 -11.18
CA HIS A 54 2.31 2.73 -12.34
C HIS A 54 2.36 1.26 -12.82
N ALA A 55 2.50 0.31 -11.89
CA ALA A 55 2.53 -1.12 -12.20
C ALA A 55 1.19 -1.63 -12.78
N VAL A 56 0.07 -1.16 -12.23
CA VAL A 56 -1.27 -1.51 -12.72
C VAL A 56 -1.52 -0.91 -14.11
N LYS A 57 -1.24 0.38 -14.29
CA LYS A 57 -1.53 1.09 -15.54
C LYS A 57 -0.70 0.59 -16.72
N ASN A 58 0.59 0.33 -16.51
CA ASN A 58 1.52 0.01 -17.60
C ASN A 58 1.69 -1.49 -17.85
N HIS A 59 1.49 -2.33 -16.82
CA HIS A 59 1.77 -3.76 -16.89
C HIS A 59 0.56 -4.65 -16.55
N GLY A 60 -0.56 -4.06 -16.15
CA GLY A 60 -1.74 -4.81 -15.69
C GLY A 60 -1.45 -5.70 -14.48
N SER A 61 -0.48 -5.31 -13.65
CA SER A 61 0.01 -6.13 -12.54
C SER A 61 -1.02 -6.26 -11.43
N GLY A 62 -1.46 -7.49 -11.15
CA GLY A 62 -2.32 -7.78 -9.99
C GLY A 62 -1.62 -7.51 -8.66
N VAL A 63 -0.30 -7.70 -8.60
CA VAL A 63 0.53 -7.43 -7.41
C VAL A 63 0.54 -5.94 -7.08
N GLY A 64 0.64 -5.08 -8.11
CA GLY A 64 0.52 -3.62 -7.95
C GLY A 64 -0.83 -3.21 -7.37
N ALA A 65 -1.93 -3.86 -7.76
CA ALA A 65 -3.25 -3.59 -7.21
C ALA A 65 -3.36 -4.02 -5.74
N ILE A 66 -2.82 -5.18 -5.38
CA ILE A 66 -2.77 -5.65 -3.98
C ILE A 66 -1.96 -4.68 -3.11
N ALA A 67 -0.81 -4.23 -3.61
CA ALA A 67 0.03 -3.25 -2.93
C ALA A 67 -0.72 -1.94 -2.64
N MET A 68 -1.51 -1.44 -3.59
CA MET A 68 -2.35 -0.26 -3.41
C MET A 68 -3.44 -0.49 -2.36
N LEU A 69 -4.08 -1.67 -2.36
CA LEU A 69 -5.08 -2.01 -1.34
C LEU A 69 -4.48 -2.06 0.07
N LEU A 70 -3.26 -2.62 0.21
CA LEU A 70 -2.53 -2.62 1.47
C LEU A 70 -2.18 -1.20 1.92
N ALA A 71 -1.79 -0.33 1.00
CA ALA A 71 -1.52 1.09 1.31
C ALA A 71 -2.79 1.85 1.73
N LEU A 72 -3.96 1.45 1.25
CA LEU A 72 -5.27 2.04 1.58
C LEU A 72 -5.93 1.39 2.81
N SER A 73 -5.36 0.32 3.36
CA SER A 73 -5.90 -0.33 4.56
C SER A 73 -6.15 0.62 5.73
N PRO A 74 -5.30 1.65 5.99
CA PRO A 74 -5.54 2.63 7.03
C PRO A 74 -6.82 3.43 6.84
N LEU A 75 -7.10 3.88 5.61
CA LEU A 75 -8.32 4.64 5.30
C LEU A 75 -9.56 3.78 5.54
N ALA A 76 -9.54 2.54 5.04
CA ALA A 76 -10.67 1.64 5.16
C ALA A 76 -11.05 1.37 6.61
N THR A 77 -10.05 1.26 7.51
CA THR A 77 -10.32 1.09 8.95
C THR A 77 -10.75 2.40 9.62
N SER A 78 -10.16 3.54 9.26
CA SER A 78 -10.54 4.84 9.84
C SER A 78 -11.94 5.34 9.47
N MET A 79 -12.54 4.82 8.40
CA MET A 79 -13.91 5.19 7.99
C MET A 79 -15.01 4.37 8.68
N ILE A 80 -14.64 3.29 9.37
CA ILE A 80 -15.57 2.38 10.06
C ILE A 80 -15.63 2.66 11.56
N VAL A 81 -14.64 3.37 12.11
CA VAL A 81 -14.55 3.81 13.50
C VAL A 81 -15.06 5.24 13.64
#